data_AF-A0A3D4HT32-F1
#
_entry.id   AF-A0A3D4HT32-F1
#
_cell.length_a   1.000
_cell.length_b   1.000
_cell.length_c   1.000
_cell.angle_alpha   90.00
_cell.angle_beta   90.00
_cell.angle_gamma   90.00
#
_symmetry.space_group_name_H-M   'P 1'
#
loop_
_entity.id
_entity.type
_entity.pdbx_description
1 polymer ?
#
loop_
_entity_poly.entity_id
_entity_poly.type
_entity_poly.pdbx_seq_one_letter_code
_entity_poly.pdbx_strand_id
1 'polypeptide(L)'
;GFNGFFVITKAADTKEKVADCLHFLDAMNDDEMLILSSYGLEGIHWEKDTDGNLVDLDLNDAVSVKDYGPLNQTVAYIPNLAPTSIKPVTTPRQDLEEEVKQANIDKAVFNPAAGYLVNSSTYALNGATLDEELQAARTQYICGEIDENGLKKAWKNWEELGGADVIKEVNEQYQAEK
;
A
#
# COMPACT_ATOMS: atom_id res chain seq x y z
N GLY A 1 -3.03 10.36 0.71
CA GLY A 1 -3.70 9.07 1.00
C GLY A 1 -2.98 8.38 2.13
N PHE A 2 -3.57 7.34 2.71
CA PHE A 2 -2.87 6.41 3.60
C PHE A 2 -2.91 5.04 2.91
N ASN A 3 -1.77 4.35 2.81
CA ASN A 3 -1.64 3.07 2.10
C ASN A 3 -2.18 3.08 0.66
N GLY A 4 -1.99 4.17 -0.09
CA GLY A 4 -2.43 4.28 -1.49
C GLY A 4 -3.93 4.56 -1.69
N PHE A 5 -4.71 4.75 -0.62
CA PHE A 5 -6.13 5.09 -0.73
C PHE A 5 -6.38 6.59 -0.60
N PHE A 6 -7.19 7.13 -1.51
CA PHE A 6 -7.70 8.50 -1.47
C PHE A 6 -9.22 8.49 -1.34
N VAL A 7 -9.73 9.36 -0.46
CA VAL A 7 -11.17 9.57 -0.28
C VAL A 7 -11.47 11.04 -0.53
N ILE A 8 -12.36 11.31 -1.48
CA ILE A 8 -12.88 12.66 -1.71
C ILE A 8 -14.01 12.88 -0.70
N THR A 9 -13.80 13.83 0.21
CA THR A 9 -14.76 14.13 1.26
C THR A 9 -15.98 14.88 0.72
N LYS A 10 -17.05 14.96 1.52
CA LYS A 10 -18.25 15.73 1.19
C LYS A 10 -18.02 17.24 1.01
N ALA A 11 -16.83 17.75 1.31
CA ALA A 11 -16.45 19.13 1.01
C ALA A 11 -16.41 19.43 -0.50
N ALA A 12 -16.16 18.41 -1.33
CA ALA A 12 -16.41 18.46 -2.77
C ALA A 12 -17.92 18.26 -3.02
N ASP A 13 -18.70 19.29 -2.70
CA ASP A 13 -20.17 19.28 -2.70
C ASP A 13 -20.80 19.45 -4.09
N THR A 14 -19.99 19.68 -5.13
CA THR A 14 -20.43 19.74 -6.53
C THR A 14 -19.68 18.74 -7.40
N LYS A 15 -20.30 18.33 -8.51
CA LYS A 15 -19.64 17.45 -9.50
C LYS A 15 -18.35 18.05 -10.06
N GLU A 16 -18.31 19.38 -10.20
CA GLU A 16 -17.14 20.13 -10.65
C GLU A 16 -15.98 19.99 -9.65
N LYS A 17 -16.22 20.24 -8.35
CA LYS A 17 -15.18 20.05 -7.33
C LYS A 17 -14.68 18.60 -7.24
N VAL A 18 -15.58 17.63 -7.41
CA VAL A 18 -15.17 16.21 -7.48
C VAL A 18 -14.29 15.96 -8.71
N ALA A 19 -14.65 16.52 -9.87
CA ALA A 19 -13.86 16.40 -11.09
C ALA A 19 -12.49 17.07 -10.93
N ASP A 20 -12.40 18.23 -10.30
CA ASP A 20 -11.13 18.92 -10.02
C ASP A 20 -10.22 18.09 -9.11
N CYS A 21 -10.78 17.48 -8.05
CA CYS A 21 -10.03 16.56 -7.20
C CYS A 21 -9.49 15.35 -7.98
N LEU A 22 -10.32 14.76 -8.85
CA LEU A 22 -9.90 13.63 -9.68
C LEU A 22 -8.84 14.05 -10.70
N HIS A 23 -8.99 15.22 -11.32
CA HIS A 23 -8.01 15.74 -12.27
C HIS A 23 -6.66 16.01 -11.60
N PHE A 24 -6.66 16.58 -10.39
CA PHE A 24 -5.43 16.74 -9.62
C PHE A 24 -4.76 15.40 -9.31
N LEU A 25 -5.52 14.41 -8.83
CA LEU A 25 -4.98 13.08 -8.55
C LEU A 25 -4.45 12.42 -9.82
N ASP A 26 -5.15 12.54 -10.95
CA ASP A 26 -4.72 12.03 -12.25
C ASP A 26 -3.40 12.68 -12.70
N ALA A 27 -3.31 14.01 -12.68
CA ALA A 27 -2.11 14.75 -13.03
C ALA A 27 -0.91 14.41 -12.13
N MET A 28 -1.13 14.16 -10.83
CA MET A 28 -0.06 13.71 -9.93
C MET A 28 0.52 12.33 -10.29
N ASN A 29 -0.11 11.57 -11.17
CA ASN A 29 0.41 10.31 -11.72
C ASN A 29 1.09 10.47 -13.08
N ASP A 30 1.10 11.66 -13.66
CA ASP A 30 1.89 11.93 -14.86
C ASP A 30 3.37 11.71 -14.58
N ASP A 31 4.11 11.30 -15.61
CA ASP A 31 5.53 10.96 -15.51
C ASP A 31 6.38 12.07 -14.86
N GLU A 32 6.13 13.33 -15.24
CA GLU A 32 6.79 14.50 -14.66
C GLU A 32 6.50 14.66 -13.16
N MET A 33 5.26 14.42 -12.74
CA MET A 33 4.88 14.51 -11.32
C MET A 33 5.41 13.33 -10.50
N LEU A 34 5.53 12.15 -11.11
CA LEU A 34 6.22 11.01 -10.50
C LEU A 34 7.72 11.33 -10.30
N ILE A 35 8.37 11.98 -11.25
CA ILE A 35 9.77 12.43 -11.10
C ILE A 35 9.86 13.47 -9.99
N LEU A 36 9.02 14.51 -10.04
CA LEU A 36 9.02 15.58 -9.05
C LEU A 36 8.80 15.04 -7.63
N SER A 37 7.82 14.18 -7.43
CA SER A 37 7.49 13.63 -6.10
C SER A 37 8.50 12.60 -5.58
N SER A 38 9.29 11.98 -6.47
CA SER A 38 10.27 10.94 -6.09
C SER A 38 11.71 11.45 -6.00
N TYR A 39 12.06 12.44 -6.81
CA TYR A 39 13.44 12.92 -7.00
C TYR A 39 13.57 14.44 -7.02
N GLY A 40 12.47 15.20 -7.00
CA GLY A 40 12.51 16.66 -7.02
C GLY A 40 12.79 17.28 -8.39
N LEU A 41 13.38 18.47 -8.37
CA LEU A 41 13.67 19.28 -9.56
C LEU A 41 15.04 18.96 -10.19
N GLU A 42 15.07 18.86 -11.52
CA GLU A 42 16.30 18.69 -12.32
C GLU A 42 17.26 19.88 -12.10
N GLY A 43 18.55 19.58 -11.94
CA GLY A 43 19.62 20.55 -11.67
C GLY A 43 19.68 21.05 -10.21
N ILE A 44 18.74 20.63 -9.35
CA ILE A 44 18.76 20.91 -7.91
C ILE A 44 18.94 19.60 -7.14
N HIS A 45 18.03 18.65 -7.37
CA HIS A 45 17.96 17.40 -6.61
C HIS A 45 18.44 16.20 -7.45
N TRP A 46 18.33 16.28 -8.76
CA TRP A 46 18.81 15.23 -9.67
C TRP A 46 19.33 15.79 -11.00
N GLU A 47 20.12 15.02 -11.72
CA GLU A 47 20.56 15.33 -13.09
C GLU A 47 20.64 14.08 -13.96
N LYS A 48 20.88 14.26 -15.26
CA LYS A 48 21.12 13.14 -16.19
C LYS A 48 22.61 12.88 -16.35
N ASP A 49 23.01 11.61 -16.22
CA ASP A 49 24.35 11.19 -16.61
C ASP A 49 24.51 11.16 -18.15
N THR A 50 25.70 10.78 -18.62
CA THR A 50 26.02 10.68 -20.05
C THR A 50 25.22 9.60 -20.78
N ASP A 51 24.69 8.62 -20.04
CA ASP A 51 23.89 7.51 -20.56
C ASP A 51 22.38 7.82 -20.48
N GLY A 52 22.02 9.00 -19.95
CA GLY A 52 20.64 9.48 -19.82
C GLY A 52 19.91 9.00 -18.57
N ASN A 53 20.61 8.39 -17.60
CA ASN A 53 20.02 7.94 -16.34
C ASN A 53 19.93 9.08 -15.33
N LEU A 54 18.96 8.98 -14.42
CA LEU A 54 18.80 9.89 -13.30
C LEU A 54 19.87 9.60 -12.24
N VAL A 55 20.69 10.61 -11.96
CA VAL A 55 21.63 10.65 -10.85
C VAL A 55 21.01 11.52 -9.76
N ASP A 56 20.75 10.90 -8.62
CA ASP A 56 20.24 11.55 -7.43
C ASP A 56 21.41 12.32 -6.75
N LEU A 57 21.29 13.65 -6.71
CA LEU A 57 22.29 14.56 -6.15
C LEU A 57 22.15 14.71 -4.62
N ASP A 58 20.99 14.36 -4.07
CA ASP A 58 20.65 14.56 -2.66
C ASP A 58 20.33 13.26 -1.90
N LEU A 59 20.73 12.10 -2.45
CA LEU A 59 20.58 10.74 -1.91
C LEU A 59 20.92 10.60 -0.42
N ASN A 60 21.85 11.41 0.11
CA ASN A 60 22.27 11.38 1.52
C ASN A 60 21.95 12.69 2.28
N ASP A 61 21.12 13.55 1.72
CA ASP A 61 20.68 14.82 2.29
C ASP A 61 19.17 14.79 2.59
N ALA A 62 18.82 14.23 3.75
CA ALA A 62 17.45 14.17 4.22
C ALA A 62 16.80 15.55 4.51
N VAL A 63 17.56 16.65 4.46
CA VAL A 63 17.00 18.00 4.56
C VAL A 63 16.52 18.45 3.18
N SER A 64 17.35 18.28 2.14
CA SER A 64 17.01 18.57 0.73
C SER A 64 15.76 17.81 0.28
N VAL A 65 15.66 16.51 0.60
CA VAL A 65 14.51 15.67 0.26
C VAL A 65 13.16 16.23 0.77
N LYS A 66 13.15 17.07 1.81
CA LYS A 66 11.91 17.66 2.33
C LYS A 66 11.26 18.65 1.38
N ASP A 67 12.00 19.17 0.39
CA ASP A 67 11.50 20.13 -0.58
C ASP A 67 10.47 19.50 -1.52
N TYR A 68 10.56 18.19 -1.77
CA TYR A 68 9.66 17.49 -2.70
C TYR A 68 9.05 16.20 -2.13
N GLY A 69 9.74 15.49 -1.23
CA GLY A 69 9.33 14.18 -0.73
C GLY A 69 7.90 14.10 -0.19
N PRO A 70 7.37 15.12 0.53
CA PRO A 70 5.97 15.11 0.98
C PRO A 70 4.93 15.03 -0.15
N LEU A 71 5.26 15.41 -1.38
CA LEU A 71 4.36 15.32 -2.53
C LEU A 71 3.95 13.89 -2.84
N ASN A 72 4.77 12.89 -2.47
CA ASN A 72 4.45 11.48 -2.66
C ASN A 72 3.12 11.07 -1.97
N GLN A 73 2.66 11.82 -0.97
CA GLN A 73 1.38 11.58 -0.28
C GLN A 73 0.16 11.93 -1.15
N THR A 74 0.37 12.60 -2.28
CA THR A 74 -0.65 13.01 -3.25
C THR A 74 -0.67 12.18 -4.53
N VAL A 75 0.27 11.24 -4.66
CA VAL A 75 0.39 10.33 -5.82
C VAL A 75 -0.42 9.06 -5.57
N ALA A 76 -1.19 8.62 -6.57
CA ALA A 76 -1.99 7.38 -6.48
C ALA A 76 -1.22 6.13 -6.96
N TYR A 77 -0.14 6.33 -7.71
CA TYR A 77 0.67 5.32 -8.39
C TYR A 77 -0.13 4.43 -9.36
N ILE A 78 -0.96 5.08 -10.19
CA ILE A 78 -1.76 4.43 -11.22
C ILE A 78 -1.56 5.17 -12.55
N PRO A 79 -1.15 4.48 -13.65
CA PRO A 79 -0.87 3.05 -13.73
C PRO A 79 0.56 2.68 -13.30
N ASN A 80 1.43 3.65 -13.07
CA ASN A 80 2.86 3.42 -12.87
C ASN A 80 3.27 3.62 -11.40
N LEU A 81 4.13 2.73 -10.90
CA LEU A 81 4.71 2.81 -9.55
C LEU A 81 5.97 3.68 -9.50
N ALA A 82 6.49 4.09 -10.64
CA ALA A 82 7.71 4.88 -10.79
C ALA A 82 7.68 5.67 -12.11
N PRO A 83 8.52 6.69 -12.27
CA PRO A 83 8.76 7.32 -13.57
C PRO A 83 9.09 6.31 -14.66
N THR A 84 8.59 6.58 -15.86
CA THR A 84 8.75 5.76 -17.07
C THR A 84 9.69 6.39 -18.09
N SER A 85 9.87 7.72 -18.09
CA SER A 85 10.74 8.42 -19.05
C SER A 85 12.22 8.37 -18.70
N ILE A 86 12.56 8.12 -17.43
CA ILE A 86 13.94 8.07 -16.95
C ILE A 86 14.09 7.00 -15.86
N LYS A 87 15.27 6.38 -15.82
CA LYS A 87 15.62 5.37 -14.82
C LYS A 87 16.69 5.90 -13.88
N PRO A 88 16.57 5.69 -12.56
CA PRO A 88 17.64 6.00 -11.63
C PRO A 88 18.83 5.05 -11.85
N VAL A 89 20.03 5.52 -11.54
CA VAL A 89 21.19 4.64 -11.40
C VAL A 89 20.96 3.71 -10.21
N THR A 90 20.97 2.41 -10.45
CA THR A 90 20.78 1.37 -9.44
C THR A 90 22.08 0.66 -9.11
N THR A 91 22.12 0.05 -7.93
CA THR A 91 23.19 -0.86 -7.52
C THR A 91 22.89 -2.29 -8.01
N PRO A 92 23.91 -3.16 -8.19
CA PRO A 92 23.69 -4.56 -8.53
C PRO A 92 22.76 -5.31 -7.57
N ARG A 93 22.70 -4.87 -6.31
CA ARG A 93 21.77 -5.42 -5.31
C ARG A 93 20.32 -5.06 -5.65
N GLN A 94 20.05 -3.81 -6.03
CA GLN A 94 18.70 -3.35 -6.39
C GLN A 94 18.22 -4.04 -7.66
N ASP A 95 19.10 -4.20 -8.65
CA ASP A 95 18.76 -4.93 -9.89
C ASP A 95 18.37 -6.38 -9.59
N LEU A 96 19.15 -7.06 -8.74
CA LEU A 96 18.85 -8.43 -8.31
C LEU A 96 17.55 -8.50 -7.49
N GLU A 97 17.29 -7.52 -6.63
CA GLU A 97 16.05 -7.45 -5.86
C GLU A 97 14.83 -7.37 -6.79
N GLU A 98 14.88 -6.53 -7.82
CA GLU A 98 13.80 -6.38 -8.78
C GLU A 98 13.62 -7.64 -9.64
N GLU A 99 14.71 -8.26 -10.10
CA GLU A 99 14.67 -9.54 -10.81
C GLU A 99 13.96 -10.63 -9.98
N VAL A 100 14.32 -10.73 -8.69
CA VAL A 100 13.72 -11.71 -7.78
C VAL A 100 12.25 -11.40 -7.52
N LYS A 101 11.86 -10.14 -7.34
CA LYS A 101 10.45 -9.73 -7.20
C LYS A 101 9.64 -10.15 -8.43
N GLN A 102 10.13 -9.80 -9.62
CA GLN A 102 9.46 -10.12 -10.88
C GLN A 102 9.32 -11.63 -11.09
N ALA A 103 10.39 -12.40 -10.82
CA ALA A 103 10.36 -13.86 -10.94
C ALA A 103 9.44 -14.55 -9.92
N ASN A 104 9.05 -13.86 -8.85
CA ASN A 104 8.17 -14.38 -7.80
C ASN A 104 6.69 -14.03 -8.01
N ILE A 105 6.35 -13.16 -8.96
CA ILE A 105 4.94 -12.82 -9.27
C ILE A 105 4.13 -14.08 -9.60
N ASP A 106 4.67 -14.96 -10.45
CA ASP A 106 4.00 -16.22 -10.83
C ASP A 106 3.90 -17.24 -9.68
N LYS A 107 4.60 -16.99 -8.56
CA LYS A 107 4.58 -17.83 -7.36
C LYS A 107 3.73 -17.23 -6.23
N ALA A 108 3.20 -16.01 -6.43
CA ALA A 108 2.41 -15.33 -5.42
C ALA A 108 1.08 -16.07 -5.19
N VAL A 109 0.81 -16.41 -3.93
CA VAL A 109 -0.49 -16.98 -3.53
C VAL A 109 -1.33 -15.85 -2.97
N PHE A 110 -2.34 -15.44 -3.73
CA PHE A 110 -3.28 -14.41 -3.31
C PHE A 110 -4.26 -14.97 -2.27
N ASN A 111 -4.63 -14.13 -1.30
CA ASN A 111 -5.67 -14.48 -0.35
C ASN A 111 -7.04 -14.39 -1.05
N PRO A 112 -7.74 -15.51 -1.32
CA PRO A 112 -9.03 -15.47 -2.00
C PRO A 112 -10.11 -14.79 -1.15
N ALA A 113 -9.95 -14.69 0.17
CA ALA A 113 -10.91 -14.03 1.06
C ALA A 113 -10.81 -12.50 1.03
N ALA A 114 -9.72 -11.93 0.51
CA ALA A 114 -9.43 -10.50 0.66
C ALA A 114 -10.51 -9.58 0.06
N GLY A 115 -11.09 -9.97 -1.08
CA GLY A 115 -12.16 -9.20 -1.75
C GLY A 115 -13.53 -9.31 -1.08
N TYR A 116 -13.76 -10.31 -0.25
CA TYR A 116 -15.07 -10.61 0.36
C TYR A 116 -15.25 -9.99 1.74
N LEU A 117 -14.14 -9.71 2.43
CA LEU A 117 -14.15 -9.18 3.79
C LEU A 117 -14.89 -7.84 3.88
N VAL A 118 -14.82 -7.02 2.83
CA VAL A 118 -15.50 -5.71 2.74
C VAL A 118 -17.03 -5.80 2.81
N ASN A 119 -17.62 -6.93 2.40
CA ASN A 119 -19.08 -7.12 2.44
C ASN A 119 -19.53 -8.02 3.61
N SER A 120 -18.64 -8.35 4.54
CA SER A 120 -19.01 -9.02 5.80
C SER A 120 -19.62 -7.98 6.74
N SER A 121 -20.91 -8.11 7.04
CA SER A 121 -21.59 -7.25 8.02
C SER A 121 -20.97 -7.36 9.40
N THR A 122 -20.58 -8.58 9.80
CA THR A 122 -19.95 -8.81 11.10
C THR A 122 -18.58 -8.14 11.17
N TYR A 123 -17.77 -8.25 10.10
CA TYR A 123 -16.47 -7.58 10.06
C TYR A 123 -16.61 -6.06 10.00
N ALA A 124 -17.60 -5.51 9.29
CA ALA A 124 -17.84 -4.08 9.25
C ALA A 124 -18.19 -3.49 10.64
N LEU A 125 -18.84 -4.26 11.51
CA LEU A 125 -19.22 -3.84 12.86
C LEU A 125 -18.11 -4.08 13.90
N ASN A 126 -17.49 -5.28 13.86
CA ASN A 126 -16.60 -5.76 14.93
C ASN A 126 -15.16 -6.06 14.46
N GLY A 127 -14.85 -5.82 13.18
CA GLY A 127 -13.57 -6.22 12.56
C GLY A 127 -12.34 -5.66 13.25
N ALA A 128 -12.38 -4.40 13.68
CA ALA A 128 -11.25 -3.78 14.38
C ALA A 128 -10.90 -4.51 15.70
N THR A 129 -11.91 -4.88 16.50
CA THR A 129 -11.72 -5.64 17.75
C THR A 129 -11.26 -7.07 17.46
N LEU A 130 -11.84 -7.71 16.44
CA LEU A 130 -11.42 -9.03 15.98
C LEU A 130 -9.95 -9.05 15.54
N ASP A 131 -9.51 -8.04 14.80
CA ASP A 131 -8.13 -7.92 14.33
C ASP A 131 -7.17 -7.63 15.49
N GLU A 132 -7.55 -6.78 16.43
CA GLU A 132 -6.74 -6.45 17.62
C GLU A 132 -6.47 -7.69 18.48
N GLU A 133 -7.47 -8.52 18.75
CA GLU A 133 -7.31 -9.77 19.53
C GLU A 133 -6.28 -10.71 18.87
N LEU A 134 -6.37 -10.90 17.55
CA LEU A 134 -5.41 -11.75 16.83
C LEU A 134 -4.02 -11.13 16.76
N GLN A 135 -3.91 -9.82 16.55
CA GLN A 135 -2.62 -9.12 16.51
C GLN A 135 -1.90 -9.17 17.87
N ALA A 136 -2.64 -8.96 18.97
CA ALA A 136 -2.12 -9.06 20.32
C ALA A 136 -1.61 -10.48 20.59
N ALA A 137 -2.41 -11.51 20.34
CA ALA A 137 -2.02 -12.90 20.56
C ALA A 137 -0.80 -13.31 19.72
N ARG A 138 -0.71 -12.89 18.46
CA ARG A 138 0.47 -13.13 17.60
C ARG A 138 1.72 -12.48 18.17
N THR A 139 1.61 -11.23 18.61
CA THR A 139 2.73 -10.49 19.22
C THR A 139 3.21 -11.18 20.50
N GLN A 140 2.28 -11.53 21.38
CA GLN A 140 2.59 -12.25 22.63
C GLN A 140 3.28 -13.59 22.36
N TYR A 141 2.82 -14.34 21.35
CA TYR A 141 3.43 -15.62 20.98
C TYR A 141 4.86 -15.44 20.44
N ILE A 142 5.07 -14.47 19.55
CA ILE A 142 6.40 -14.15 18.98
C ILE A 142 7.37 -13.70 20.07
N CYS A 143 6.90 -12.89 21.02
CA CYS A 143 7.69 -12.42 22.15
C CYS A 143 7.90 -13.49 23.25
N GLY A 144 7.23 -14.65 23.15
CA GLY A 144 7.34 -15.74 24.12
C GLY A 144 6.54 -15.53 25.42
N GLU A 145 5.58 -14.59 25.43
CA GLU A 145 4.68 -14.34 26.58
C GLU A 145 3.60 -15.41 26.70
N ILE A 146 3.17 -15.98 25.56
CA ILE A 146 2.28 -17.14 25.49
C ILE A 146 2.92 -18.26 24.67
N ASP A 147 2.53 -19.50 24.97
CA ASP A 147 2.91 -20.67 24.18
C ASP A 147 1.90 -20.93 23.04
N GLU A 148 2.10 -22.02 22.29
CA GLU A 148 1.20 -22.41 21.20
C GLU A 148 -0.23 -22.68 21.70
N ASN A 149 -0.39 -23.15 22.94
CA ASN A 149 -1.72 -23.38 23.51
C ASN A 149 -2.43 -22.06 23.82
N GLY A 150 -1.70 -21.07 24.32
CA GLY A 150 -2.20 -19.70 24.48
C GLY A 150 -2.65 -19.11 23.15
N LEU A 151 -1.86 -19.28 22.10
CA LEU A 151 -2.23 -18.80 20.75
C LEU A 151 -3.50 -19.49 20.22
N LYS A 152 -3.60 -20.83 20.36
CA LYS A 152 -4.81 -21.58 19.97
C LYS A 152 -6.05 -21.17 20.77
N LYS A 153 -5.88 -20.79 22.04
CA LYS A 153 -6.97 -20.27 22.86
C LYS A 153 -7.46 -18.92 22.35
N ALA A 154 -6.55 -18.02 21.98
CA ALA A 154 -6.91 -16.74 21.37
C ALA A 154 -7.68 -16.92 20.05
N TRP A 155 -7.32 -17.91 19.22
CA TRP A 155 -8.10 -18.22 18.01
C TRP A 155 -9.53 -18.65 18.32
N LYS A 156 -9.72 -19.49 19.35
CA LYS A 156 -11.08 -19.88 19.79
C LYS A 156 -11.88 -18.69 20.31
N ASN A 157 -11.25 -17.83 21.12
CA ASN A 157 -11.89 -16.61 21.59
C ASN A 157 -12.32 -15.73 20.41
N TRP A 158 -11.44 -15.56 19.42
CA TRP A 158 -11.75 -14.80 18.20
C TRP A 158 -12.94 -15.40 17.42
N GLU A 159 -12.98 -16.73 17.28
CA GLU A 159 -14.11 -17.42 16.64
C GLU A 159 -15.43 -17.13 17.37
N GLU A 160 -15.43 -17.20 18.71
CA GLU A 160 -16.59 -16.95 19.58
C GLU A 160 -17.04 -15.48 19.58
N LEU A 161 -16.12 -14.53 19.38
CA LEU A 161 -16.41 -13.08 19.33
C LEU A 161 -17.05 -12.61 18.00
N GLY A 162 -17.29 -13.54 17.06
CA GLY A 162 -17.88 -13.25 15.75
C GLY A 162 -17.00 -13.64 14.57
N GLY A 163 -15.79 -14.15 14.81
CA GLY A 163 -14.92 -14.67 13.75
C GLY A 163 -15.55 -15.83 12.97
N ALA A 164 -16.34 -16.68 13.64
CA ALA A 164 -17.10 -17.75 12.99
C ALA A 164 -18.14 -17.21 11.98
N ASP A 165 -18.81 -16.11 12.32
CA ASP A 165 -19.78 -15.46 11.44
C ASP A 165 -19.07 -14.79 10.25
N VAL A 166 -17.93 -14.13 10.48
CA VAL A 166 -17.10 -13.58 9.40
C VAL A 166 -16.67 -14.67 8.41
N ILE A 167 -16.21 -15.83 8.92
CA ILE A 167 -15.83 -16.97 8.07
C ILE A 167 -17.03 -17.44 7.22
N LYS A 168 -18.22 -17.54 7.83
CA LYS A 168 -19.43 -17.95 7.13
C LYS A 168 -19.81 -16.95 6.03
N GLU A 169 -19.90 -15.67 6.38
CA GLU A 169 -20.26 -14.58 5.45
C GLU A 169 -19.30 -14.50 4.25
N VAL A 170 -18.00 -14.61 4.50
CA VAL A 170 -16.97 -14.63 3.44
C VAL A 170 -17.12 -15.85 2.53
N ASN A 171 -17.33 -17.03 3.11
CA ASN A 171 -17.51 -18.25 2.34
C ASN A 171 -18.79 -18.22 1.49
N GLU A 172 -19.89 -17.69 2.02
CA GLU A 172 -21.14 -17.53 1.27
C GLU A 172 -20.96 -16.62 0.05
N GLN A 173 -20.26 -15.50 0.20
CA GLN A 173 -19.92 -14.62 -0.93
C GLN A 173 -19.06 -15.34 -1.97
N TYR A 174 -18.00 -16.04 -1.53
CA TYR A 174 -17.12 -16.76 -2.44
C TYR A 174 -17.84 -17.86 -3.23
N GLN A 175 -18.82 -18.55 -2.61
CA GLN A 175 -19.61 -19.56 -3.32
C GLN A 175 -20.64 -18.94 -4.27
N ALA A 176 -21.14 -17.74 -3.99
CA ALA A 176 -22.10 -17.05 -4.86
C ALA A 176 -21.47 -16.54 -6.17
N GLU A 177 -20.14 -16.33 -6.19
CA GLU A 177 -19.39 -15.87 -7.37
C GLU A 177 -18.78 -17.01 -8.22
N LYS A 178 -18.87 -18.26 -7.75
CA LYS A 178 -18.43 -19.44 -8.52
C LYS A 178 -19.50 -19.91 -9.50
#